data_AF-A0A196MG77-F1
#
_entry.id   AF-A0A196MG77-F1
#
_cell.length_a   1.000
_cell.length_b   1.000
_cell.length_c   1.000
_cell.angle_alpha   90.00
_cell.angle_beta   90.00
_cell.angle_gamma   90.00
#
_symmetry.space_group_name_H-M   'P 1'
#
loop_
_entity.id
_entity.type
_entity.pdbx_description
1 polymer ?
#
loop_
_entity_poly.entity_id
_entity_poly.type
_entity_poly.pdbx_seq_one_letter_code
_entity_poly.pdbx_strand_id
1 'polypeptide(L)'
;MTLNSYDQTIAAYHDAAHELAERYDALPSGAAFQALQPLFPSSGLALDVGAGSGRDARWLRSLGFDVVAVEPAEGFRLHAATKPNDGIRWLDDRLPSLDQVHRLALSFDLITISAVWQHIAPDDRARAFRKLVTLLRPGAVLAMTLRSGPPPADRPMHPTSSGEIEGLARAHGMEVLKVQASNDLQGRDGVSWTGVALRMPDDGTGALALVRGIVLGDEKSSTYKLGLLRAVARVAEQSPAAALPAPDQPDAVELPLGLVALYWVRMYLPLVRLGLPQLPKNSGPYCLGFAKAGFRRLLADGTDPAELRVGTVFEPDRATAILAAVNEAASTIATMPANFTRFPNSNQRVFEIVRQRRTRAAGIDLDLHRLQAWGTLVVPGHLWRALSRFGAWIEPMLVAEWSRLMRTYADRMSLPVPPGMAEAALEWREPVRSTSIARLAAERISRTGRQLQCIWTGQKLPLTRLDIDHCLPWAAWPCSDLWNLGPCDRKVNQHQKRDRLPSAAIFADSRDRIISWWEEAYLADDALSARFDREVAAALPVERRGDLADVYSALDWRRLRLLQDQRVPEWTAV
;
A
#
# COMPACT_ATOMS: atom_id res chain seq x y z
N MET A 1 1.18 45.97 9.80
CA MET A 1 0.96 44.50 9.83
C MET A 1 2.32 43.85 9.99
N THR A 2 2.52 43.09 11.06
CA THR A 2 3.75 42.32 11.26
C THR A 2 3.78 41.22 10.19
N LEU A 3 4.77 41.24 9.30
CA LEU A 3 4.98 40.18 8.31
C LEU A 3 5.12 38.84 9.03
N ASN A 4 4.48 37.78 8.52
CA ASN A 4 4.70 36.43 9.07
C ASN A 4 6.17 36.03 8.88
N SER A 5 6.70 35.16 9.75
CA SER A 5 8.11 34.71 9.76
C SER A 5 8.63 34.27 8.38
N TYR A 6 7.74 33.71 7.54
CA TYR A 6 8.10 33.28 6.19
C TYR A 6 8.25 34.47 5.22
N ASP A 7 7.38 35.48 5.31
CA ASP A 7 7.50 36.71 4.51
C ASP A 7 8.75 37.51 4.91
N GLN A 8 9.10 37.51 6.19
CA GLN A 8 10.35 38.10 6.67
C GLN A 8 11.58 37.40 6.08
N THR A 9 11.53 36.07 5.93
CA THR A 9 12.59 35.29 5.29
C THR A 9 12.73 35.68 3.81
N ILE A 10 11.61 35.80 3.09
CA ILE A 10 11.62 36.24 1.68
C ILE A 10 12.19 37.66 1.55
N ALA A 11 11.81 38.58 2.43
CA ALA A 11 12.34 39.94 2.45
C ALA A 11 13.87 39.96 2.68
N ALA A 12 14.38 39.18 3.64
CA ALA A 12 15.81 39.09 3.88
C ALA A 12 16.60 38.57 2.65
N TYR A 13 16.03 37.61 1.91
CA TYR A 13 16.61 37.14 0.65
C TYR A 13 16.48 38.15 -0.50
N HIS A 14 15.39 38.92 -0.55
CA HIS A 14 15.22 40.01 -1.51
C HIS A 14 16.31 41.08 -1.31
N ASP A 15 16.50 41.53 -0.08
CA ASP A 15 17.47 42.60 0.25
C ASP A 15 18.92 42.16 -0.03
N ALA A 16 19.24 40.89 0.24
CA ALA A 16 20.58 40.33 0.04
C ALA A 16 20.79 39.66 -1.32
N ALA A 17 19.85 39.79 -2.26
CA ALA A 17 19.80 38.98 -3.48
C ALA A 17 21.07 39.09 -4.33
N HIS A 18 21.62 40.29 -4.51
CA HIS A 18 22.82 40.50 -5.34
C HIS A 18 24.04 39.72 -4.81
N GLU A 19 24.40 39.94 -3.55
CA GLU A 19 25.57 39.28 -2.92
C GLU A 19 25.38 37.76 -2.83
N LEU A 20 24.17 37.30 -2.52
CA LEU A 20 23.88 35.86 -2.48
C LEU A 20 23.93 35.24 -3.87
N ALA A 21 23.40 35.92 -4.88
CA ALA A 21 23.39 35.41 -6.24
C ALA A 21 24.81 35.26 -6.80
N GLU A 22 25.72 36.20 -6.55
CA GLU A 22 27.13 36.06 -6.91
C GLU A 22 27.78 34.83 -6.26
N ARG A 23 27.58 34.65 -4.95
CA ARG A 23 28.09 33.47 -4.24
C ARG A 23 27.50 32.17 -4.77
N TYR A 24 26.22 32.16 -5.09
CA TYR A 24 25.54 30.96 -5.60
C TYR A 24 26.01 30.64 -7.01
N ASP A 25 26.12 31.63 -7.89
CA ASP A 25 26.59 31.50 -9.26
C ASP A 25 28.07 31.08 -9.34
N ALA A 26 28.88 31.35 -8.31
CA ALA A 26 30.28 30.91 -8.23
C ALA A 26 30.45 29.39 -8.00
N LEU A 27 29.40 28.69 -7.55
CA LEU A 27 29.46 27.24 -7.36
C LEU A 27 29.29 26.51 -8.70
N PRO A 28 29.94 25.34 -8.90
CA PRO A 28 29.80 24.59 -10.15
C PRO A 28 28.34 24.18 -10.42
N SER A 29 27.91 24.33 -11.68
CA SER A 29 26.56 23.93 -12.11
C SER A 29 26.28 22.46 -11.79
N GLY A 30 25.12 22.18 -11.21
CA GLY A 30 24.71 20.82 -10.84
C GLY A 30 25.40 20.22 -9.62
N ALA A 31 26.36 20.90 -9.00
CA ALA A 31 27.11 20.35 -7.86
C ALA A 31 26.19 19.95 -6.69
N ALA A 32 25.13 20.71 -6.43
CA ALA A 32 24.15 20.41 -5.39
C ALA A 32 23.41 19.07 -5.62
N PHE A 33 23.25 18.68 -6.89
CA PHE A 33 22.49 17.50 -7.30
C PHE A 33 23.35 16.39 -7.92
N GLN A 34 24.68 16.53 -7.94
CA GLN A 34 25.59 15.61 -8.62
C GLN A 34 25.33 14.14 -8.28
N ALA A 35 25.15 13.83 -6.99
CA ALA A 35 24.89 12.46 -6.54
C ALA A 35 23.51 11.92 -6.91
N LEU A 36 22.55 12.79 -7.24
CA LEU A 36 21.17 12.48 -7.59
C LEU A 36 20.92 12.52 -9.10
N GLN A 37 21.74 13.24 -9.87
CA GLN A 37 21.61 13.41 -11.31
C GLN A 37 21.43 12.10 -12.09
N PRO A 38 22.13 10.98 -11.78
CA PRO A 38 21.91 9.72 -12.50
C PRO A 38 20.47 9.15 -12.40
N LEU A 39 19.67 9.67 -11.46
CA LEU A 39 18.28 9.27 -11.26
C LEU A 39 17.29 10.17 -12.02
N PHE A 40 17.75 11.30 -12.55
CA PHE A 40 16.90 12.27 -13.24
C PHE A 40 16.47 11.71 -14.60
N PRO A 41 15.28 12.07 -15.10
CA PRO A 41 14.91 11.77 -16.47
C PRO A 41 15.86 12.46 -17.46
N SER A 42 15.95 11.93 -18.68
CA SER A 42 16.87 12.44 -19.71
C SER A 42 16.40 13.73 -20.37
N SER A 43 15.10 14.04 -20.30
CA SER A 43 14.48 15.28 -20.79
C SER A 43 13.08 15.42 -20.21
N GLY A 44 12.42 16.56 -20.47
CA GLY A 44 11.05 16.79 -20.03
C GLY A 44 10.80 18.21 -19.52
N LEU A 45 9.72 18.39 -18.76
CA LEU A 45 9.40 19.62 -18.06
C LEU A 45 9.87 19.56 -16.60
N ALA A 46 10.74 20.49 -16.18
CA ALA A 46 11.24 20.61 -14.83
C ALA A 46 10.69 21.85 -14.11
N LEU A 47 10.44 21.70 -12.80
CA LEU A 47 10.10 22.79 -11.88
C LEU A 47 11.25 22.99 -10.89
N ASP A 48 11.86 24.17 -10.88
CA ASP A 48 12.85 24.55 -9.87
C ASP A 48 12.19 25.45 -8.82
N VAL A 49 12.00 24.93 -7.60
CA VAL A 49 11.28 25.63 -6.53
C VAL A 49 12.27 26.33 -5.59
N GLY A 50 12.14 27.65 -5.48
CA GLY A 50 13.11 28.53 -4.82
C GLY A 50 14.38 28.65 -5.64
N ALA A 51 14.22 29.04 -6.91
CA ALA A 51 15.27 29.00 -7.93
C ALA A 51 16.43 29.98 -7.67
N GLY A 52 16.27 30.96 -6.76
CA GLY A 52 17.31 31.92 -6.40
C GLY A 52 17.88 32.65 -7.63
N SER A 53 19.20 32.60 -7.81
CA SER A 53 19.88 33.22 -8.96
C SER A 53 19.56 32.57 -10.32
N GLY A 54 18.84 31.44 -10.32
CA GLY A 54 18.53 30.63 -11.51
C GLY A 54 19.68 29.71 -11.93
N ARG A 55 20.71 29.53 -11.11
CA ARG A 55 21.84 28.64 -11.42
C ARG A 55 21.37 27.22 -11.71
N ASP A 56 20.57 26.66 -10.82
CA ASP A 56 20.11 25.27 -10.93
C ASP A 56 19.11 25.13 -12.10
N ALA A 57 18.20 26.09 -12.26
CA ALA A 57 17.31 26.18 -13.42
C ALA A 57 18.07 26.23 -14.78
N ARG A 58 19.16 27.01 -14.90
CA ARG A 58 20.00 27.04 -16.12
C ARG A 58 20.76 25.74 -16.34
N TRP A 59 21.23 25.11 -15.27
CA TRP A 59 21.82 23.78 -15.36
C TRP A 59 20.82 22.75 -15.89
N LEU A 60 19.58 22.75 -15.39
CA LEU A 60 18.51 21.88 -15.91
C LEU A 60 18.22 22.14 -17.40
N ARG A 61 18.21 23.41 -17.86
CA ARG A 61 18.12 23.73 -19.30
C ARG A 61 19.25 23.09 -20.10
N SER A 62 20.48 23.12 -19.58
CA SER A 62 21.65 22.51 -20.24
C SER A 62 21.56 20.99 -20.35
N LEU A 63 20.77 20.33 -19.49
CA LEU A 63 20.48 18.90 -19.56
C LEU A 63 19.34 18.56 -20.53
N GLY A 64 18.70 19.54 -21.17
CA GLY A 64 17.63 19.32 -22.15
C GLY A 64 16.20 19.44 -21.59
N PHE A 65 16.02 19.94 -20.37
CA PHE A 65 14.69 20.21 -19.82
C PHE A 65 14.11 21.53 -20.33
N ASP A 66 12.79 21.59 -20.52
CA ASP A 66 12.04 22.84 -20.38
C ASP A 66 11.92 23.18 -18.89
N VAL A 67 12.12 24.44 -18.51
CA VAL A 67 12.18 24.81 -17.08
C VAL A 67 11.18 25.90 -16.73
N VAL A 68 10.43 25.65 -15.65
CA VAL A 68 9.69 26.66 -14.89
C VAL A 68 10.45 26.91 -13.58
N ALA A 69 10.83 28.15 -13.32
CA ALA A 69 11.55 28.56 -12.12
C ALA A 69 10.61 29.37 -11.22
N VAL A 70 10.48 28.96 -9.96
CA VAL A 70 9.67 29.63 -8.95
C VAL A 70 10.59 30.30 -7.96
N GLU A 71 10.48 31.61 -7.80
CA GLU A 71 11.28 32.37 -6.84
C GLU A 71 10.46 33.54 -6.31
N PRO A 72 10.13 33.60 -5.00
CA PRO A 72 9.31 34.69 -4.46
C PRO A 72 10.08 35.99 -4.22
N ALA A 73 11.41 35.97 -4.04
CA ALA A 73 12.18 37.18 -3.83
C ALA A 73 12.44 37.91 -5.16
N GLU A 74 11.82 39.07 -5.33
CA GLU A 74 11.95 39.86 -6.56
C GLU A 74 13.40 40.21 -6.91
N GLY A 75 14.25 40.51 -5.92
CA GLY A 75 15.67 40.81 -6.14
C GLY A 75 16.42 39.68 -6.86
N PHE A 76 16.11 38.41 -6.55
CA PHE A 76 16.69 37.27 -7.25
C PHE A 76 16.16 37.15 -8.68
N ARG A 77 14.85 37.38 -8.90
CA ARG A 77 14.27 37.37 -10.25
C ARG A 77 14.87 38.48 -11.13
N LEU A 78 15.07 39.68 -10.57
CA LEU A 78 15.72 40.79 -11.25
C LEU A 78 17.19 40.47 -11.58
N HIS A 79 17.94 39.88 -10.63
CA HIS A 79 19.30 39.40 -10.89
C HIS A 79 19.33 38.37 -12.02
N ALA A 80 18.44 37.38 -11.98
CA ALA A 80 18.36 36.34 -13.01
C ALA A 80 18.04 36.93 -14.40
N ALA A 81 17.20 37.97 -14.47
CA ALA A 81 16.88 38.67 -15.71
C ALA A 81 18.07 39.43 -16.34
N THR A 82 19.15 39.69 -15.59
CA THR A 82 20.39 40.27 -16.15
C THR A 82 21.21 39.26 -16.96
N LYS A 83 20.92 37.97 -16.83
CA LYS A 83 21.60 36.91 -17.58
C LYS A 83 21.01 36.79 -18.99
N PRO A 84 21.75 36.22 -19.96
CA PRO A 84 21.21 35.98 -21.30
C PRO A 84 19.91 35.19 -21.25
N ASN A 85 18.99 35.46 -22.18
CA ASN A 85 17.73 34.72 -22.27
C ASN A 85 17.99 33.22 -22.38
N ASP A 86 17.66 32.50 -21.31
CA ASP A 86 17.91 31.07 -21.12
C ASP A 86 16.66 30.22 -21.44
N GLY A 87 15.56 30.86 -21.83
CA GLY A 87 14.28 30.22 -22.10
C GLY A 87 13.58 29.69 -20.85
N ILE A 88 13.98 30.16 -19.66
CA ILE A 88 13.37 29.77 -18.38
C ILE A 88 12.11 30.60 -18.15
N ARG A 89 11.03 29.93 -17.72
CA ARG A 89 9.74 30.55 -17.41
C ARG A 89 9.69 30.87 -15.92
N TRP A 90 9.78 32.15 -15.56
CA TRP A 90 9.84 32.60 -14.16
C TRP A 90 8.46 32.89 -13.57
N LEU A 91 8.24 32.49 -12.32
CA LEU A 91 7.02 32.74 -11.56
C LEU A 91 7.33 33.27 -10.16
N ASP A 92 6.58 34.30 -9.76
CA ASP A 92 6.51 34.74 -8.37
C ASP A 92 5.53 33.84 -7.60
N ASP A 93 6.04 32.75 -7.05
CA ASP A 93 5.24 31.81 -6.27
C ASP A 93 6.07 31.22 -5.13
N ARG A 94 5.42 30.49 -4.22
CA ARG A 94 6.08 29.99 -3.01
C ARG A 94 5.41 28.78 -2.40
N LEU A 95 6.20 27.97 -1.72
CA LEU A 95 5.70 27.03 -0.73
C LEU A 95 5.08 27.79 0.46
N PRO A 96 4.12 27.19 1.19
CA PRO A 96 3.65 25.81 1.08
C PRO A 96 2.52 25.58 0.05
N SER A 97 2.09 26.60 -0.69
CA SER A 97 0.88 26.50 -1.52
C SER A 97 1.11 26.29 -3.02
N LEU A 98 2.12 26.95 -3.60
CA LEU A 98 2.42 26.95 -5.04
C LEU A 98 1.17 27.28 -5.90
N ASP A 99 0.45 28.32 -5.50
CA ASP A 99 -0.87 28.62 -6.06
C ASP A 99 -0.81 29.03 -7.54
N GLN A 100 0.24 29.73 -7.98
CA GLN A 100 0.41 30.13 -9.37
C GLN A 100 0.75 28.93 -10.25
N VAL A 101 1.70 28.09 -9.80
CA VAL A 101 2.10 26.88 -10.52
C VAL A 101 0.91 25.95 -10.69
N HIS A 102 0.11 25.77 -9.64
CA HIS A 102 -1.11 24.95 -9.72
C HIS A 102 -2.15 25.50 -10.71
N ARG A 103 -2.26 26.83 -10.86
CA ARG A 103 -3.16 27.45 -11.86
C ARG A 103 -2.72 27.20 -13.30
N LEU A 104 -1.44 26.90 -13.54
CA LEU A 104 -0.96 26.56 -14.88
C LEU A 104 -1.50 25.21 -15.39
N ALA A 105 -2.02 24.37 -14.48
CA ALA A 105 -2.51 23.02 -14.80
C ALA A 105 -1.45 22.15 -15.52
N LEU A 106 -0.18 22.34 -15.19
CA LEU A 106 0.95 21.55 -15.69
C LEU A 106 1.32 20.43 -14.71
N SER A 107 2.01 19.41 -15.22
CA SER A 107 2.68 18.38 -14.44
C SER A 107 4.12 18.24 -14.90
N PHE A 108 4.99 17.87 -13.97
CA PHE A 108 6.44 17.95 -14.12
C PHE A 108 7.08 16.58 -14.02
N ASP A 109 8.15 16.43 -14.78
CA ASP A 109 8.96 15.22 -14.93
C ASP A 109 10.08 15.20 -13.89
N LEU A 110 10.50 16.40 -13.48
CA LEU A 110 11.47 16.64 -12.43
C LEU A 110 11.02 17.85 -11.61
N ILE A 111 11.06 17.75 -10.28
CA ILE A 111 10.95 18.90 -9.39
C ILE A 111 12.22 18.97 -8.54
N THR A 112 12.89 20.11 -8.53
CA THR A 112 14.07 20.37 -7.70
C THR A 112 13.76 21.34 -6.58
N ILE A 113 14.32 21.06 -5.39
CA ILE A 113 14.22 21.90 -4.19
C ILE A 113 15.61 22.00 -3.58
N SER A 114 16.36 23.02 -3.97
CA SER A 114 17.75 23.22 -3.58
C SER A 114 17.83 24.17 -2.39
N ALA A 115 18.12 23.68 -1.19
CA ALA A 115 18.28 24.52 0.00
C ALA A 115 17.07 25.44 0.30
N VAL A 116 15.85 24.92 0.18
CA VAL A 116 14.61 25.69 0.46
C VAL A 116 13.82 25.13 1.63
N TRP A 117 13.85 23.80 1.85
CA TRP A 117 12.98 23.13 2.82
C TRP A 117 13.13 23.65 4.26
N GLN A 118 14.33 24.09 4.64
CA GLN A 118 14.61 24.66 5.95
C GLN A 118 13.91 26.00 6.22
N HIS A 119 13.36 26.66 5.20
CA HIS A 119 12.59 27.89 5.34
C HIS A 119 11.11 27.66 5.60
N ILE A 120 10.62 26.42 5.45
CA ILE A 120 9.21 26.08 5.67
C ILE A 120 9.02 25.70 7.12
N ALA A 121 8.04 26.36 7.77
CA ALA A 121 7.64 26.05 9.14
C ALA A 121 7.21 24.57 9.25
N PRO A 122 7.58 23.85 10.32
CA PRO A 122 7.27 22.42 10.46
C PRO A 122 5.80 22.07 10.22
N ASP A 123 4.87 22.89 10.73
CA ASP A 123 3.43 22.66 10.59
C ASP A 123 2.92 22.79 9.14
N ASP A 124 3.65 23.49 8.28
CA ASP A 124 3.32 23.68 6.87
C ASP A 124 3.93 22.61 5.94
N ARG A 125 4.90 21.83 6.43
CA ARG A 125 5.68 20.88 5.61
C ARG A 125 4.84 19.76 5.02
N ALA A 126 3.89 19.20 5.75
CA ALA A 126 2.98 18.18 5.22
C ALA A 126 2.12 18.73 4.06
N ARG A 127 1.67 19.99 4.17
CA ARG A 127 0.94 20.67 3.10
C ARG A 127 1.83 20.95 1.89
N ALA A 128 3.03 21.49 2.13
CA ALA A 128 4.03 21.76 1.10
C ALA A 128 4.39 20.50 0.30
N PHE A 129 4.70 19.41 0.99
CA PHE A 129 5.04 18.14 0.36
C PHE A 129 3.88 17.61 -0.49
N ARG A 130 2.66 17.60 0.06
CA ARG A 130 1.46 17.20 -0.70
C ARG A 130 1.30 18.00 -1.99
N LYS A 131 1.53 19.32 -1.95
CA LYS A 131 1.43 20.20 -3.12
C LYS A 131 2.47 19.87 -4.18
N LEU A 132 3.73 19.65 -3.79
CA LEU A 132 4.79 19.19 -4.68
C LEU A 132 4.44 17.85 -5.34
N VAL A 133 3.98 16.88 -4.54
CA VAL A 133 3.61 15.55 -5.06
C VAL A 133 2.44 15.62 -6.04
N THR A 134 1.52 16.58 -5.91
CA THR A 134 0.43 16.81 -6.89
C THR A 134 0.86 17.41 -8.21
N LEU A 135 2.09 17.89 -8.30
CA LEU A 135 2.66 18.45 -9.52
C LEU A 135 3.51 17.42 -10.30
N LEU A 136 3.81 16.25 -9.73
CA LEU A 136 4.60 15.20 -10.38
C LEU A 136 3.75 14.34 -11.32
N ARG A 137 4.25 14.07 -12.54
CA ARG A 137 3.71 12.99 -13.39
C ARG A 137 4.06 11.60 -12.82
N PRO A 138 3.37 10.53 -13.21
CA PRO A 138 3.87 9.16 -12.98
C PRO A 138 5.31 9.02 -13.48
N GLY A 139 6.18 8.41 -12.67
CA GLY A 139 7.58 8.17 -13.00
C GLY A 139 8.49 9.37 -12.77
N ALA A 140 7.92 10.55 -12.48
CA ALA A 140 8.70 11.76 -12.22
C ALA A 140 9.51 11.68 -10.94
N VAL A 141 10.54 12.52 -10.87
CA VAL A 141 11.47 12.59 -9.75
C VAL A 141 11.30 13.89 -8.98
N LEU A 142 11.27 13.81 -7.65
CA LEU A 142 11.45 14.95 -6.75
C LEU A 142 12.84 14.85 -6.12
N ALA A 143 13.68 15.85 -6.36
CA ALA A 143 15.05 15.93 -5.84
C ALA A 143 15.20 17.11 -4.87
N MET A 144 15.71 16.85 -3.68
CA MET A 144 15.80 17.83 -2.60
C MET A 144 17.22 17.87 -2.02
N THR A 145 17.70 19.04 -1.60
CA THR A 145 18.86 19.16 -0.72
C THR A 145 18.45 19.77 0.62
N LEU A 146 18.76 19.04 1.69
CA LEU A 146 18.40 19.39 3.06
C LEU A 146 19.62 19.90 3.80
N ARG A 147 19.48 21.05 4.46
CA ARG A 147 20.56 21.68 5.23
C ARG A 147 20.58 21.17 6.67
N SER A 148 21.77 20.82 7.15
CA SER A 148 22.05 20.62 8.58
C SER A 148 23.08 21.65 9.05
N GLY A 149 22.98 22.07 10.32
CA GLY A 149 23.88 23.06 10.93
C GLY A 149 23.17 24.33 11.41
N PRO A 150 23.87 25.20 12.16
CA PRO A 150 23.29 26.40 12.76
C PRO A 150 22.81 27.39 11.68
N PRO A 151 21.66 28.06 11.85
CA PRO A 151 21.22 29.11 10.93
C PRO A 151 22.11 30.35 11.06
N PRO A 152 22.29 31.14 9.98
CA PRO A 152 22.90 32.46 10.09
C PRO A 152 21.98 33.41 10.87
N ALA A 153 22.56 34.42 11.53
CA ALA A 153 21.83 35.32 12.44
C ALA A 153 20.75 36.17 11.74
N ASP A 154 20.95 36.49 10.46
CA ASP A 154 20.09 37.33 9.63
C ASP A 154 18.96 36.55 8.92
N ARG A 155 19.05 35.21 8.86
CA ARG A 155 18.09 34.33 8.17
C ARG A 155 17.78 33.11 9.03
N PRO A 156 16.77 33.18 9.91
CA PRO A 156 16.37 32.03 10.70
C PRO A 156 15.93 30.86 9.81
N MET A 157 16.23 29.64 10.26
CA MET A 157 15.90 28.40 9.55
C MET A 157 15.42 27.35 10.55
N HIS A 158 14.58 26.43 10.07
CA HIS A 158 14.09 25.30 10.84
C HIS A 158 14.96 24.06 10.57
N PRO A 159 15.21 23.19 11.58
CA PRO A 159 15.90 21.92 11.38
C PRO A 159 15.23 21.04 10.31
N THR A 160 16.03 20.27 9.58
CA THR A 160 15.56 19.33 8.55
C THR A 160 16.18 17.95 8.76
N SER A 161 15.51 16.90 8.30
CA SER A 161 16.04 15.52 8.34
C SER A 161 15.55 14.71 7.14
N SER A 162 16.34 13.73 6.68
CA SER A 162 15.87 12.81 5.64
C SER A 162 14.70 11.96 6.14
N GLY A 163 14.70 11.57 7.42
CA GLY A 163 13.63 10.79 8.03
C GLY A 163 12.26 11.45 7.97
N GLU A 164 12.19 12.78 8.08
CA GLU A 164 10.95 13.55 7.83
C GLU A 164 10.47 13.36 6.38
N ILE A 165 11.37 13.55 5.41
CA ILE A 165 11.07 13.41 3.98
C ILE A 165 10.66 11.97 3.64
N GLU A 166 11.33 10.96 4.19
CA GLU A 166 11.00 9.54 4.03
C GLU A 166 9.63 9.20 4.65
N GLY A 167 9.29 9.81 5.79
CA GLY A 167 7.96 9.72 6.40
C GLY A 167 6.87 10.29 5.49
N LEU A 168 7.10 11.48 4.95
CA LEU A 168 6.19 12.13 4.00
C LEU A 168 6.06 11.34 2.69
N ALA A 169 7.18 10.82 2.16
CA ALA A 169 7.20 9.96 0.97
C ALA A 169 6.30 8.74 1.15
N ARG A 170 6.43 8.02 2.28
CA ARG A 170 5.58 6.85 2.60
C ARG A 170 4.10 7.23 2.71
N ALA A 171 3.78 8.34 3.36
CA ALA A 171 2.40 8.82 3.48
C ALA A 171 1.75 9.14 2.12
N HIS A 172 2.56 9.45 1.10
CA HIS A 172 2.12 9.77 -0.25
C HIS A 172 2.43 8.69 -1.29
N GLY A 173 2.89 7.51 -0.87
CA GLY A 173 3.20 6.39 -1.77
C GLY A 173 4.35 6.67 -2.74
N MET A 174 5.29 7.55 -2.39
CA MET A 174 6.49 7.79 -3.20
C MET A 174 7.59 6.76 -2.89
N GLU A 175 8.34 6.38 -3.92
CA GLU A 175 9.52 5.54 -3.79
C GLU A 175 10.73 6.40 -3.38
N VAL A 176 11.47 5.98 -2.34
CA VAL A 176 12.75 6.61 -1.99
C VAL A 176 13.85 5.98 -2.83
N LEU A 177 14.38 6.73 -3.81
CA LEU A 177 15.44 6.23 -4.68
C LEU A 177 16.82 6.32 -4.04
N LYS A 178 17.09 7.43 -3.35
CA LYS A 178 18.42 7.70 -2.77
C LYS A 178 18.36 8.73 -1.66
N VAL A 179 19.16 8.50 -0.62
CA VAL A 179 19.52 9.46 0.43
C VAL A 179 21.04 9.50 0.51
N GLN A 180 21.63 10.69 0.38
CA GLN A 180 23.09 10.86 0.29
C GLN A 180 23.55 12.07 1.09
N ALA A 181 24.38 11.84 2.11
CA ALA A 181 25.07 12.92 2.81
C ALA A 181 26.18 13.52 1.92
N SER A 182 26.39 14.83 2.04
CA SER A 182 27.47 15.57 1.40
C SER A 182 27.97 16.73 2.26
N ASN A 183 29.22 17.14 2.00
CA ASN A 183 29.84 18.28 2.66
C ASN A 183 29.31 19.61 2.08
N ASP A 184 29.47 20.71 2.83
CA ASP A 184 29.12 22.04 2.35
C ASP A 184 30.06 22.53 1.25
N LEU A 185 29.50 22.83 0.07
CA LEU A 185 30.27 23.32 -1.08
C LEU A 185 30.83 24.74 -0.88
N GLN A 186 30.29 25.50 0.09
CA GLN A 186 30.76 26.84 0.44
C GLN A 186 31.79 26.83 1.58
N GLY A 187 32.13 25.65 2.13
CA GLY A 187 33.14 25.51 3.17
C GLY A 187 32.75 26.12 4.52
N ARG A 188 31.45 26.26 4.83
CA ARG A 188 30.99 26.83 6.10
C ARG A 188 31.10 25.83 7.24
N ASP A 189 31.73 26.25 8.33
CA ASP A 189 31.91 25.43 9.51
C ASP A 189 30.57 24.98 10.12
N GLY A 190 30.48 23.68 10.42
CA GLY A 190 29.30 23.07 11.05
C GLY A 190 28.07 22.94 10.14
N VAL A 191 28.20 23.21 8.83
CA VAL A 191 27.14 23.03 7.84
C VAL A 191 27.39 21.77 7.01
N SER A 192 26.35 20.96 6.82
CA SER A 192 26.38 19.80 5.93
C SER A 192 25.04 19.66 5.19
N TRP A 193 25.03 18.79 4.17
CA TRP A 193 23.87 18.60 3.31
C TRP A 193 23.47 17.13 3.21
N THR A 194 22.19 16.91 2.95
CA THR A 194 21.66 15.59 2.57
C THR A 194 20.81 15.74 1.31
N GLY A 195 21.23 15.09 0.23
CA GLY A 195 20.45 14.94 -0.99
C GLY A 195 19.43 13.80 -0.84
N VAL A 196 18.18 14.05 -1.23
CA VAL A 196 17.11 13.05 -1.27
C VAL A 196 16.47 13.04 -2.66
N ALA A 197 16.37 11.87 -3.27
CA ALA A 197 15.64 11.66 -4.52
C ALA A 197 14.47 10.70 -4.30
N LEU A 198 13.27 11.13 -4.69
CA LEU A 198 12.03 10.38 -4.60
C LEU A 198 11.44 10.20 -6.00
N ARG A 199 10.76 9.08 -6.26
CA ARG A 199 10.04 8.84 -7.51
C ARG A 199 8.56 8.66 -7.26
N MET A 200 7.74 9.29 -8.10
CA MET A 200 6.33 8.95 -8.21
C MET A 200 6.23 7.60 -8.93
N PRO A 201 5.67 6.54 -8.32
CA PRO A 201 5.54 5.26 -9.00
C PRO A 201 4.79 5.39 -10.33
N ASP A 202 5.24 4.65 -11.33
CA ASP A 202 4.56 4.48 -12.62
C ASP A 202 4.63 3.02 -13.01
N ASP A 203 3.47 2.47 -13.34
CA ASP A 203 3.36 1.10 -13.85
C ASP A 203 3.21 1.06 -15.38
N GLY A 204 3.26 2.23 -16.04
CA GLY A 204 3.08 2.39 -17.48
C GLY A 204 1.65 2.14 -17.95
N THR A 205 0.69 1.92 -17.03
CA THR A 205 -0.70 1.60 -17.36
C THR A 205 -1.70 2.70 -16.94
N GLY A 206 -1.24 3.66 -16.15
CA GLY A 206 -2.11 4.71 -15.58
C GLY A 206 -2.92 4.25 -14.37
N ALA A 207 -2.80 2.99 -13.93
CA ALA A 207 -3.53 2.47 -12.78
C ALA A 207 -3.15 3.17 -11.47
N LEU A 208 -1.87 3.52 -11.27
CA LEU A 208 -1.43 4.23 -10.07
C LEU A 208 -1.98 5.67 -10.03
N ALA A 209 -2.07 6.32 -11.20
CA ALA A 209 -2.74 7.61 -11.32
C ALA A 209 -4.24 7.50 -11.03
N LEU A 210 -4.91 6.45 -11.51
CA LEU A 210 -6.32 6.17 -11.22
C LEU A 210 -6.54 5.93 -9.72
N VAL A 211 -5.74 5.06 -9.09
CA VAL A 211 -5.75 4.78 -7.65
C VAL A 211 -5.59 6.07 -6.86
N ARG A 212 -4.57 6.87 -7.21
CA ARG A 212 -4.34 8.18 -6.59
C ARG A 212 -5.52 9.12 -6.78
N GLY A 213 -6.13 9.16 -7.95
CA GLY A 213 -7.33 9.96 -8.24
C GLY A 213 -8.50 9.57 -7.34
N ILE A 214 -8.78 8.27 -7.20
CA ILE A 214 -9.83 7.75 -6.30
C ILE A 214 -9.51 8.09 -4.84
N VAL A 215 -8.25 7.93 -4.43
CA VAL A 215 -7.82 8.11 -3.03
C VAL A 215 -7.74 9.59 -2.64
N LEU A 216 -7.13 10.45 -3.45
CA LEU A 216 -6.87 11.86 -3.07
C LEU A 216 -7.79 12.87 -3.76
N GLY A 217 -8.17 12.63 -5.02
CA GLY A 217 -8.85 13.64 -5.86
C GLY A 217 -10.37 13.57 -5.84
N ASP A 218 -10.94 12.38 -5.65
CA ASP A 218 -12.38 12.18 -5.72
C ASP A 218 -13.09 12.76 -4.48
N GLU A 219 -14.17 13.52 -4.66
CA GLU A 219 -14.99 14.00 -3.54
C GLU A 219 -15.59 12.80 -2.80
N LYS A 220 -15.37 12.77 -1.48
CA LYS A 220 -15.79 11.67 -0.59
C LYS A 220 -16.85 12.15 0.37
N SER A 221 -18.09 11.74 0.12
CA SER A 221 -19.21 11.89 1.05
C SER A 221 -19.22 10.83 2.15
N SER A 222 -18.44 9.75 1.99
CA SER A 222 -18.18 8.72 2.99
C SER A 222 -16.82 8.04 2.74
N THR A 223 -16.40 7.16 3.64
CA THR A 223 -15.18 6.34 3.49
C THR A 223 -15.33 5.20 2.47
N TYR A 224 -16.50 5.06 1.83
CA TYR A 224 -16.87 3.85 1.09
C TYR A 224 -16.02 3.58 -0.16
N LYS A 225 -15.53 4.62 -0.84
CA LYS A 225 -14.63 4.46 -1.99
C LYS A 225 -13.29 3.87 -1.56
N LEU A 226 -12.76 4.34 -0.43
CA LEU A 226 -11.56 3.79 0.20
C LEU A 226 -11.80 2.35 0.67
N GLY A 227 -12.97 2.09 1.27
CA GLY A 227 -13.43 0.76 1.65
C GLY A 227 -13.47 -0.24 0.51
N LEU A 228 -14.01 0.16 -0.65
CA LEU A 228 -14.08 -0.71 -1.83
C LEU A 228 -12.69 -0.98 -2.39
N LEU A 229 -11.90 0.08 -2.61
CA LEU A 229 -10.57 -0.04 -3.19
C LEU A 229 -9.65 -0.89 -2.30
N ARG A 230 -9.70 -0.69 -0.98
CA ARG A 230 -8.96 -1.50 -0.02
C ARG A 230 -9.45 -2.95 0.04
N ALA A 231 -10.75 -3.20 -0.06
CA ALA A 231 -11.29 -4.56 -0.10
C ALA A 231 -10.76 -5.30 -1.34
N VAL A 232 -10.75 -4.66 -2.51
CA VAL A 232 -10.18 -5.24 -3.74
C VAL A 232 -8.67 -5.46 -3.60
N ALA A 233 -7.93 -4.51 -3.02
CA ALA A 233 -6.50 -4.65 -2.78
C ALA A 233 -6.19 -5.85 -1.87
N ARG A 234 -6.98 -6.03 -0.80
CA ARG A 234 -6.84 -7.16 0.12
C ARG A 234 -7.21 -8.50 -0.51
N VAL A 235 -8.20 -8.52 -1.40
CA VAL A 235 -8.50 -9.72 -2.21
C VAL A 235 -7.33 -10.04 -3.16
N ALA A 236 -6.71 -9.04 -3.79
CA ALA A 236 -5.55 -9.21 -4.66
C ALA A 236 -4.32 -9.81 -3.92
N GLU A 237 -4.15 -9.41 -2.66
CA GLU A 237 -3.07 -9.90 -1.81
C GLU A 237 -3.36 -11.31 -1.26
N GLN A 238 -4.53 -11.50 -0.64
CA GLN A 238 -4.82 -12.69 0.18
C GLN A 238 -5.57 -13.79 -0.57
N SER A 239 -6.38 -13.45 -1.57
CA SER A 239 -7.20 -14.40 -2.34
C SER A 239 -7.11 -14.16 -3.87
N PRO A 240 -5.92 -14.02 -4.47
CA PRO A 240 -5.78 -13.73 -5.90
C PRO A 240 -6.37 -14.84 -6.79
N ALA A 241 -6.45 -16.09 -6.31
CA ALA A 241 -7.07 -17.20 -7.02
C ALA A 241 -8.59 -17.01 -7.22
N ALA A 242 -9.23 -16.11 -6.46
CA ALA A 242 -10.63 -15.77 -6.64
C ALA A 242 -10.88 -14.86 -7.86
N ALA A 243 -9.82 -14.30 -8.46
CA ALA A 243 -9.92 -13.47 -9.65
C ALA A 243 -9.90 -14.32 -10.91
N LEU A 244 -10.98 -14.24 -11.69
CA LEU A 244 -11.11 -14.90 -12.97
C LEU A 244 -11.10 -13.87 -14.10
N PRO A 245 -10.60 -14.18 -15.30
CA PRO A 245 -10.75 -13.29 -16.45
C PRO A 245 -12.23 -12.98 -16.71
N ALA A 246 -12.55 -11.71 -16.97
CA ALA A 246 -13.90 -11.32 -17.33
C ALA A 246 -14.21 -11.83 -18.75
N PRO A 247 -15.31 -12.56 -18.99
CA PRO A 247 -15.63 -13.16 -20.28
C PRO A 247 -15.89 -12.11 -21.38
N ASP A 248 -16.49 -10.97 -21.01
CA ASP A 248 -17.00 -9.97 -21.95
C ASP A 248 -16.16 -8.68 -22.03
N GLN A 249 -15.01 -8.61 -21.32
CA GLN A 249 -14.17 -7.41 -21.27
C GLN A 249 -12.69 -7.75 -21.50
N PRO A 250 -12.08 -7.27 -22.61
CA PRO A 250 -10.66 -7.47 -22.85
C PRO A 250 -9.87 -6.68 -21.79
N ASP A 251 -9.05 -7.40 -21.03
CA ASP A 251 -8.27 -6.88 -19.90
C ASP A 251 -9.10 -6.42 -18.67
N ALA A 252 -9.96 -7.31 -18.16
CA ALA A 252 -10.58 -7.17 -16.85
C ALA A 252 -10.64 -8.50 -16.10
N VAL A 253 -10.80 -8.42 -14.77
CA VAL A 253 -11.02 -9.59 -13.91
C VAL A 253 -12.34 -9.46 -13.17
N GLU A 254 -13.00 -10.60 -12.92
CA GLU A 254 -14.16 -10.72 -12.06
C GLU A 254 -13.77 -11.26 -10.69
N LEU A 255 -14.28 -10.63 -9.64
CA LEU A 255 -14.19 -11.07 -8.25
C LEU A 255 -15.58 -11.44 -7.73
N PRO A 256 -15.73 -12.49 -6.91
CA PRO A 256 -16.99 -12.75 -6.21
C PRO A 256 -17.39 -11.54 -5.35
N LEU A 257 -18.57 -10.95 -5.59
CA LEU A 257 -19.01 -9.76 -4.86
C LEU A 257 -19.17 -10.05 -3.36
N GLY A 258 -19.59 -11.27 -3.00
CA GLY A 258 -19.66 -11.69 -1.60
C GLY A 258 -18.29 -11.72 -0.92
N LEU A 259 -17.21 -12.03 -1.66
CA LEU A 259 -15.85 -12.02 -1.12
C LEU A 259 -15.40 -10.59 -0.82
N VAL A 260 -15.60 -9.67 -1.77
CA VAL A 260 -15.32 -8.25 -1.56
C VAL A 260 -16.14 -7.70 -0.38
N ALA A 261 -17.41 -8.12 -0.25
CA ALA A 261 -18.28 -7.76 0.86
C ALA A 261 -17.85 -8.37 2.20
N LEU A 262 -17.31 -9.60 2.22
CA LEU A 262 -16.75 -10.20 3.44
C LEU A 262 -15.55 -9.40 3.95
N TYR A 263 -14.62 -9.05 3.05
CA TYR A 263 -13.45 -8.22 3.37
C TYR A 263 -13.87 -6.82 3.82
N TRP A 264 -14.91 -6.25 3.19
CA TRP A 264 -15.53 -5.01 3.65
C TRP A 264 -16.01 -5.12 5.10
N VAL A 265 -16.82 -6.14 5.43
CA VAL A 265 -17.32 -6.34 6.80
C VAL A 265 -16.16 -6.48 7.78
N ARG A 266 -15.13 -7.28 7.44
CA ARG A 266 -13.92 -7.46 8.26
C ARG A 266 -13.22 -6.13 8.59
N MET A 267 -13.04 -5.25 7.61
CA MET A 267 -12.37 -3.95 7.83
C MET A 267 -13.23 -2.97 8.61
N TYR A 268 -14.55 -2.93 8.36
CA TYR A 268 -15.42 -1.95 9.00
C TYR A 268 -15.82 -2.33 10.43
N LEU A 269 -15.83 -3.62 10.78
CA LEU A 269 -16.24 -4.09 12.11
C LEU A 269 -15.46 -3.43 13.27
N PRO A 270 -14.10 -3.39 13.28
CA PRO A 270 -13.36 -2.71 14.35
C PRO A 270 -13.61 -1.19 14.36
N LEU A 271 -13.71 -0.55 13.19
CA LEU A 271 -13.94 0.89 13.09
C LEU A 271 -15.28 1.30 13.69
N VAL A 272 -16.34 0.58 13.33
CA VAL A 272 -17.71 0.83 13.79
C VAL A 272 -17.83 0.51 15.29
N ARG A 273 -17.18 -0.55 15.76
CA ARG A 273 -17.13 -0.92 17.19
C ARG A 273 -16.52 0.18 18.05
N LEU A 274 -15.48 0.85 17.55
CA LEU A 274 -14.82 1.97 18.21
C LEU A 274 -15.54 3.31 18.03
N GLY A 275 -16.68 3.34 17.33
CA GLY A 275 -17.43 4.55 17.08
C GLY A 275 -16.76 5.52 16.09
N LEU A 276 -15.74 5.07 15.34
CA LEU A 276 -15.02 5.90 14.38
C LEU A 276 -15.93 6.26 13.18
N PRO A 277 -16.09 7.55 12.85
CA PRO A 277 -17.09 8.02 11.88
C PRO A 277 -16.72 7.61 10.45
N GLN A 278 -17.66 7.00 9.71
CA GLN A 278 -17.45 6.62 8.31
C GLN A 278 -18.17 7.53 7.30
N LEU A 279 -19.02 8.42 7.80
CA LEU A 279 -19.65 9.53 7.08
C LEU A 279 -19.86 10.69 8.06
N PRO A 280 -20.16 11.91 7.58
CA PRO A 280 -20.54 13.01 8.45
C PRO A 280 -21.73 12.65 9.35
N LYS A 281 -21.67 13.05 10.63
CA LYS A 281 -22.73 12.84 11.64
C LYS A 281 -23.04 11.37 11.98
N ASN A 282 -22.11 10.45 11.70
CA ASN A 282 -22.23 9.04 12.06
C ASN A 282 -21.23 8.67 13.18
N SER A 283 -21.71 7.96 14.20
CA SER A 283 -20.86 7.18 15.12
C SER A 283 -21.53 5.83 15.37
N GLY A 284 -20.75 4.76 15.34
CA GLY A 284 -21.29 3.40 15.44
C GLY A 284 -22.10 2.98 14.20
N PRO A 285 -23.00 1.99 14.32
CA PRO A 285 -23.63 1.33 13.17
C PRO A 285 -24.77 2.14 12.53
N TYR A 286 -25.23 3.23 13.16
CA TYR A 286 -26.40 3.96 12.69
C TYR A 286 -26.08 4.82 11.45
N CYS A 287 -27.03 5.00 10.53
CA CYS A 287 -26.85 5.74 9.27
C CYS A 287 -25.90 5.09 8.23
N LEU A 288 -25.20 4.01 8.58
CA LEU A 288 -24.39 3.26 7.62
C LEU A 288 -25.27 2.33 6.79
N GLY A 289 -25.31 2.53 5.47
CA GLY A 289 -26.09 1.70 4.54
C GLY A 289 -25.82 0.19 4.64
N PHE A 290 -24.61 -0.21 5.02
CA PHE A 290 -24.22 -1.61 5.18
C PHE A 290 -24.41 -2.16 6.60
N ALA A 291 -24.62 -1.31 7.62
CA ALA A 291 -24.67 -1.76 9.01
C ALA A 291 -26.13 -1.94 9.50
N LYS A 292 -26.82 -2.95 8.96
CA LYS A 292 -28.20 -3.27 9.33
C LYS A 292 -28.24 -4.44 10.32
N ALA A 293 -29.23 -5.33 10.24
CA ALA A 293 -29.47 -6.34 11.26
C ALA A 293 -28.30 -7.34 11.39
N GLY A 294 -27.77 -7.82 10.26
CA GLY A 294 -26.66 -8.77 10.23
C GLY A 294 -25.39 -8.16 10.82
N PHE A 295 -24.96 -7.00 10.31
CA PHE A 295 -23.76 -6.34 10.83
C PHE A 295 -23.87 -5.95 12.31
N ARG A 296 -25.04 -5.45 12.74
CA ARG A 296 -25.27 -5.12 14.16
C ARG A 296 -25.23 -6.36 15.05
N ARG A 297 -25.68 -7.50 14.55
CA ARG A 297 -25.55 -8.77 15.27
C ARG A 297 -24.08 -9.16 15.44
N LEU A 298 -23.24 -9.02 14.41
CA LEU A 298 -21.79 -9.26 14.51
C LEU A 298 -21.11 -8.35 15.55
N LEU A 299 -21.55 -7.09 15.65
CA LEU A 299 -21.06 -6.16 16.69
C LEU A 299 -21.48 -6.64 18.09
N ALA A 300 -22.75 -6.98 18.28
CA ALA A 300 -23.29 -7.43 19.56
C ALA A 300 -22.66 -8.74 20.04
N ASP A 301 -22.38 -9.66 19.12
CA ASP A 301 -21.73 -10.94 19.41
C ASP A 301 -20.21 -10.79 19.67
N GLY A 302 -19.65 -9.58 19.53
CA GLY A 302 -18.21 -9.35 19.73
C GLY A 302 -17.34 -10.08 18.69
N THR A 303 -17.86 -10.39 17.50
CA THR A 303 -17.17 -11.20 16.49
C THR A 303 -15.78 -10.65 16.19
N ASP A 304 -14.76 -11.51 16.26
CA ASP A 304 -13.40 -11.15 15.87
C ASP A 304 -13.33 -11.00 14.33
N PRO A 305 -12.95 -9.82 13.80
CA PRO A 305 -12.76 -9.63 12.38
C PRO A 305 -11.83 -10.67 11.73
N ALA A 306 -10.80 -11.15 12.44
CA ALA A 306 -9.83 -12.11 11.90
C ALA A 306 -10.45 -13.49 11.59
N GLU A 307 -11.60 -13.81 12.19
CA GLU A 307 -12.33 -15.05 11.91
C GLU A 307 -13.11 -15.00 10.59
N LEU A 308 -13.43 -13.80 10.09
CA LEU A 308 -14.18 -13.57 8.86
C LEU A 308 -13.31 -13.80 7.61
N ARG A 309 -12.98 -15.07 7.36
CA ARG A 309 -12.15 -15.52 6.24
C ARG A 309 -12.85 -16.62 5.43
N VAL A 310 -12.43 -16.74 4.18
CA VAL A 310 -12.91 -17.80 3.29
C VAL A 310 -12.49 -19.15 3.85
N GLY A 311 -13.38 -20.13 3.76
CA GLY A 311 -13.16 -21.51 4.19
C GLY A 311 -13.49 -21.81 5.65
N THR A 312 -13.75 -20.78 6.47
CA THR A 312 -14.22 -20.97 7.86
C THR A 312 -15.66 -21.49 7.88
N VAL A 313 -15.92 -22.41 8.81
CA VAL A 313 -17.24 -22.93 9.13
C VAL A 313 -17.70 -22.29 10.44
N PHE A 314 -18.95 -21.86 10.49
CA PHE A 314 -19.55 -21.25 11.66
C PHE A 314 -20.80 -22.02 12.06
N GLU A 315 -21.11 -22.01 13.35
CA GLU A 315 -22.41 -22.49 13.85
C GLU A 315 -23.58 -21.81 13.12
N PRO A 316 -24.73 -22.50 12.92
CA PRO A 316 -25.81 -22.02 12.06
C PRO A 316 -26.31 -20.59 12.33
N ASP A 317 -26.47 -20.23 13.60
CA ASP A 317 -26.92 -18.91 14.01
C ASP A 317 -25.90 -17.82 13.64
N ARG A 318 -24.61 -18.12 13.85
CA ARG A 318 -23.51 -17.21 13.54
C ARG A 318 -23.31 -17.08 12.02
N ALA A 319 -23.39 -18.19 11.29
CA ALA A 319 -23.36 -18.19 9.83
C ALA A 319 -24.49 -17.32 9.26
N THR A 320 -25.69 -17.40 9.82
CA THR A 320 -26.83 -16.58 9.40
C THR A 320 -26.55 -15.09 9.57
N ALA A 321 -26.00 -14.67 10.71
CA ALA A 321 -25.63 -13.27 10.95
C ALA A 321 -24.54 -12.78 9.97
N ILE A 322 -23.52 -13.61 9.69
CA ILE A 322 -22.45 -13.28 8.76
C ILE A 322 -22.98 -13.13 7.33
N LEU A 323 -23.79 -14.08 6.85
CA LEU A 323 -24.36 -14.03 5.51
C LEU A 323 -25.32 -12.84 5.33
N ALA A 324 -26.02 -12.44 6.39
CA ALA A 324 -26.83 -11.22 6.40
C ALA A 324 -25.94 -9.96 6.30
N ALA A 325 -24.85 -9.89 7.07
CA ALA A 325 -23.90 -8.78 6.99
C ALA A 325 -23.22 -8.67 5.61
N VAL A 326 -22.81 -9.81 5.03
CA VAL A 326 -22.25 -9.87 3.66
C VAL A 326 -23.27 -9.37 2.64
N ASN A 327 -24.54 -9.76 2.78
CA ASN A 327 -25.61 -9.27 1.91
C ASN A 327 -25.83 -7.76 2.02
N GLU A 328 -25.81 -7.21 3.23
CA GLU A 328 -25.94 -5.77 3.49
C GLU A 328 -24.77 -4.98 2.89
N ALA A 329 -23.55 -5.48 3.05
CA ALA A 329 -22.33 -4.91 2.47
C ALA A 329 -22.32 -5.00 0.94
N ALA A 330 -22.59 -6.18 0.35
CA ALA A 330 -22.65 -6.38 -1.10
C ALA A 330 -23.66 -5.44 -1.78
N SER A 331 -24.84 -5.30 -1.16
CA SER A 331 -25.86 -4.36 -1.66
C SER A 331 -25.37 -2.91 -1.62
N THR A 332 -24.74 -2.50 -0.52
CA THR A 332 -24.19 -1.15 -0.35
C THR A 332 -23.04 -0.88 -1.31
N ILE A 333 -22.09 -1.82 -1.47
CA ILE A 333 -20.99 -1.72 -2.45
C ILE A 333 -21.54 -1.46 -3.84
N ALA A 334 -22.56 -2.23 -4.24
CA ALA A 334 -23.13 -2.16 -5.57
C ALA A 334 -23.90 -0.86 -5.84
N THR A 335 -24.63 -0.31 -4.86
CA THR A 335 -25.41 0.92 -5.05
C THR A 335 -24.62 2.19 -4.75
N MET A 336 -23.52 2.09 -4.01
CA MET A 336 -22.72 3.24 -3.56
C MET A 336 -21.33 3.26 -4.22
N PRO A 337 -20.23 2.80 -3.60
CA PRO A 337 -18.89 3.08 -4.12
C PRO A 337 -18.65 2.53 -5.53
N ALA A 338 -19.16 1.35 -5.89
CA ALA A 338 -19.02 0.85 -7.26
C ALA A 338 -19.82 1.72 -8.25
N ASN A 339 -21.02 2.15 -7.84
CA ASN A 339 -21.86 3.01 -8.66
C ASN A 339 -21.41 4.47 -8.71
N PHE A 340 -20.49 4.96 -7.87
CA PHE A 340 -20.05 6.37 -7.85
C PHE A 340 -18.54 6.56 -8.05
N THR A 341 -17.75 5.50 -8.17
CA THR A 341 -16.33 5.60 -8.56
C THR A 341 -16.25 5.62 -10.08
N ARG A 342 -15.70 6.70 -10.64
CA ARG A 342 -15.65 6.97 -12.07
C ARG A 342 -14.21 7.12 -12.56
N PHE A 343 -13.98 6.80 -13.83
CA PHE A 343 -12.73 7.19 -14.48
C PHE A 343 -12.65 8.73 -14.51
N PRO A 344 -11.44 9.31 -14.41
CA PRO A 344 -11.25 10.75 -14.52
C PRO A 344 -11.91 11.32 -15.78
N ASN A 345 -12.64 12.43 -15.63
CA ASN A 345 -13.33 13.13 -16.73
C ASN A 345 -14.30 12.25 -17.53
N SER A 346 -14.88 11.20 -16.91
CA SER A 346 -15.79 10.27 -17.58
C SER A 346 -16.98 9.89 -16.70
N ASN A 347 -18.11 9.58 -17.33
CA ASN A 347 -19.26 8.95 -16.67
C ASN A 347 -19.15 7.43 -16.58
N GLN A 348 -18.08 6.85 -17.12
CA GLN A 348 -17.80 5.41 -17.04
C GLN A 348 -17.38 5.02 -15.62
N ARG A 349 -17.99 3.94 -15.12
CA ARG A 349 -17.65 3.36 -13.81
C ARG A 349 -16.31 2.65 -13.87
N VAL A 350 -15.51 2.80 -12.82
CA VAL A 350 -14.28 2.01 -12.65
C VAL A 350 -14.62 0.57 -12.30
N PHE A 351 -15.62 0.38 -11.44
CA PHE A 351 -16.07 -0.93 -10.99
C PHE A 351 -17.46 -1.22 -11.53
N GLU A 352 -17.65 -2.41 -12.11
CA GLU A 352 -18.96 -2.85 -12.59
C GLU A 352 -19.46 -4.02 -11.76
N ILE A 353 -20.78 -4.08 -11.58
CA ILE A 353 -21.43 -5.14 -10.79
C ILE A 353 -22.31 -5.94 -11.72
N VAL A 354 -22.02 -7.23 -11.84
CA VAL A 354 -22.87 -8.19 -12.54
C VAL A 354 -23.60 -9.00 -11.48
N ARG A 355 -24.88 -8.66 -11.22
CA ARG A 355 -25.68 -9.38 -10.23
C ARG A 355 -26.16 -10.72 -10.80
N GLN A 356 -26.03 -11.77 -10.02
CA GLN A 356 -26.65 -13.06 -10.33
C GLN A 356 -27.99 -13.22 -9.61
N ARG A 357 -28.93 -13.95 -10.24
CA ARG A 357 -30.21 -14.28 -9.64
C ARG A 357 -29.98 -15.34 -8.56
N ARG A 358 -30.19 -14.96 -7.31
CA ARG A 358 -29.84 -15.77 -6.15
C ARG A 358 -30.65 -17.06 -6.10
N THR A 359 -29.99 -18.21 -6.20
CA THR A 359 -30.54 -19.47 -5.68
C THR A 359 -30.24 -19.52 -4.18
N ARG A 360 -31.23 -19.90 -3.37
CA ARG A 360 -31.09 -19.96 -1.92
C ARG A 360 -30.23 -21.17 -1.55
N ALA A 361 -28.91 -21.04 -1.63
CA ALA A 361 -27.99 -22.12 -1.30
C ALA A 361 -28.08 -22.48 0.20
N ALA A 362 -28.44 -23.72 0.50
CA ALA A 362 -28.40 -24.31 1.84
C ALA A 362 -26.93 -24.50 2.28
N GLY A 363 -26.65 -24.39 3.59
CA GLY A 363 -25.32 -24.59 4.18
C GLY A 363 -24.86 -23.44 5.08
N ILE A 364 -23.79 -23.64 5.84
CA ILE A 364 -23.23 -22.67 6.81
C ILE A 364 -21.80 -22.23 6.48
N ASP A 365 -21.22 -22.76 5.40
CA ASP A 365 -19.83 -22.54 5.00
C ASP A 365 -19.64 -21.24 4.18
N LEU A 366 -18.48 -20.59 4.34
CA LEU A 366 -18.03 -19.43 3.54
C LEU A 366 -17.02 -19.84 2.47
N ASP A 367 -17.42 -20.59 1.45
CA ASP A 367 -16.55 -20.91 0.31
C ASP A 367 -16.69 -19.86 -0.84
N LEU A 368 -15.75 -19.88 -1.79
CA LEU A 368 -15.78 -18.95 -2.94
C LEU A 368 -17.03 -19.11 -3.80
N HIS A 369 -17.49 -20.35 -4.00
CA HIS A 369 -18.67 -20.64 -4.80
C HIS A 369 -19.92 -19.95 -4.22
N ARG A 370 -20.10 -20.00 -2.90
CA ARG A 370 -21.18 -19.32 -2.21
C ARG A 370 -21.01 -17.81 -2.24
N LEU A 371 -19.80 -17.30 -2.06
CA LEU A 371 -19.52 -15.87 -2.12
C LEU A 371 -19.79 -15.28 -3.52
N GLN A 372 -19.78 -16.11 -4.58
CA GLN A 372 -20.18 -15.73 -5.93
C GLN A 372 -21.71 -15.56 -6.08
N ALA A 373 -22.52 -16.11 -5.18
CA ALA A 373 -23.99 -16.02 -5.26
C ALA A 373 -24.55 -14.58 -5.15
N TRP A 374 -23.72 -13.60 -4.76
CA TRP A 374 -24.07 -12.17 -4.76
C TRP A 374 -23.80 -11.48 -6.11
N GLY A 375 -23.24 -12.20 -7.08
CA GLY A 375 -22.75 -11.66 -8.34
C GLY A 375 -21.24 -11.45 -8.33
N THR A 376 -20.75 -10.76 -9.36
CA THR A 376 -19.33 -10.44 -9.54
C THR A 376 -19.10 -8.93 -9.58
N LEU A 377 -17.93 -8.53 -9.10
CA LEU A 377 -17.34 -7.20 -9.25
C LEU A 377 -16.30 -7.29 -10.36
N VAL A 378 -16.54 -6.58 -11.46
CA VAL A 378 -15.56 -6.44 -12.55
C VAL A 378 -14.57 -5.33 -12.17
N VAL A 379 -13.29 -5.65 -12.24
CA VAL A 379 -12.16 -4.75 -11.96
C VAL A 379 -11.29 -4.65 -13.23
N PRO A 380 -10.95 -3.44 -13.70
CA PRO A 380 -10.05 -3.27 -14.83
C PRO A 380 -8.71 -3.96 -14.59
N GLY A 381 -8.19 -4.67 -15.59
CA GLY A 381 -7.01 -5.53 -15.44
C GLY A 381 -5.76 -4.77 -15.03
N HIS A 382 -5.57 -3.56 -15.58
CA HIS A 382 -4.49 -2.67 -15.17
C HIS A 382 -4.57 -2.28 -13.68
N LEU A 383 -5.78 -1.97 -13.19
CA LEU A 383 -6.01 -1.69 -11.77
C LEU A 383 -5.76 -2.92 -10.89
N TRP A 384 -6.25 -4.10 -11.29
CA TRP A 384 -6.02 -5.35 -10.56
C TRP A 384 -4.52 -5.69 -10.45
N ARG A 385 -3.78 -5.58 -11.55
CA ARG A 385 -2.31 -5.78 -11.57
C ARG A 385 -1.61 -4.77 -10.68
N ALA A 386 -2.04 -3.51 -10.69
CA ALA A 386 -1.46 -2.48 -9.84
C ALA A 386 -1.68 -2.77 -8.35
N LEU A 387 -2.91 -3.10 -7.96
CA LEU A 387 -3.24 -3.51 -6.58
C LEU A 387 -2.47 -4.75 -6.15
N SER A 388 -2.26 -5.71 -7.06
CA SER A 388 -1.51 -6.95 -6.80
C SER A 388 -0.01 -6.73 -6.62
N ARG A 389 0.61 -5.89 -7.47
CA ARG A 389 2.08 -5.70 -7.51
C ARG A 389 2.56 -4.58 -6.61
N PHE A 390 1.75 -3.53 -6.48
CA PHE A 390 2.11 -2.32 -5.75
C PHE A 390 1.39 -2.24 -4.39
N GLY A 391 0.83 -3.34 -3.89
CA GLY A 391 0.09 -3.40 -2.63
C GLY A 391 0.85 -2.83 -1.43
N ALA A 392 2.16 -3.10 -1.32
CA ALA A 392 3.02 -2.56 -0.26
C ALA A 392 3.11 -1.03 -0.24
N TRP A 393 2.89 -0.36 -1.38
CA TRP A 393 2.86 1.10 -1.48
C TRP A 393 1.43 1.66 -1.42
N ILE A 394 0.45 0.94 -1.99
CA ILE A 394 -0.95 1.36 -2.04
C ILE A 394 -1.62 1.26 -0.67
N GLU A 395 -1.33 0.21 0.11
CA GLU A 395 -1.98 -0.05 1.39
C GLU A 395 -1.70 1.05 2.44
N PRO A 396 -0.44 1.48 2.68
CA PRO A 396 -0.17 2.60 3.58
C PRO A 396 -0.89 3.89 3.17
N MET A 397 -0.96 4.18 1.87
CA MET A 397 -1.67 5.35 1.34
C MET A 397 -3.19 5.26 1.61
N LEU A 398 -3.80 4.09 1.41
CA LEU A 398 -5.22 3.86 1.73
C LEU A 398 -5.52 4.05 3.22
N VAL A 399 -4.67 3.49 4.08
CA VAL A 399 -4.81 3.62 5.54
C VAL A 399 -4.65 5.07 5.97
N ALA A 400 -3.63 5.77 5.46
CA ALA A 400 -3.38 7.17 5.79
C ALA A 400 -4.56 8.08 5.40
N GLU A 401 -5.07 7.94 4.19
CA GLU A 401 -6.18 8.76 3.71
C GLU A 401 -7.50 8.42 4.41
N TRP A 402 -7.76 7.14 4.70
CA TRP A 402 -8.96 6.75 5.44
C TRP A 402 -8.91 7.28 6.87
N SER A 403 -7.78 7.15 7.57
CA SER A 403 -7.58 7.74 8.89
C SER A 403 -7.76 9.25 8.89
N ARG A 404 -7.20 9.95 7.89
CA ARG A 404 -7.36 11.40 7.72
C ARG A 404 -8.83 11.79 7.53
N LEU A 405 -9.57 11.03 6.73
CA LEU A 405 -10.99 11.29 6.46
C LEU A 405 -11.85 11.07 7.71
N MET A 406 -11.61 9.99 8.48
CA MET A 406 -12.29 9.75 9.75
C MET A 406 -12.02 10.88 10.75
N ARG A 407 -10.77 11.34 10.88
CA ARG A 407 -10.43 12.50 11.73
C ARG A 407 -11.19 13.75 11.30
N THR A 408 -11.22 14.02 9.99
CA THR A 408 -11.96 15.18 9.44
C THR A 408 -13.45 15.14 9.82
N TYR A 409 -14.08 13.96 9.79
CA TYR A 409 -15.47 13.82 10.22
C TYR A 409 -15.61 13.95 11.75
N ALA A 410 -14.71 13.35 12.52
CA ALA A 410 -14.70 13.40 13.97
C ALA A 410 -14.54 14.84 14.49
N ASP A 411 -13.61 15.61 13.93
CA ASP A 411 -13.36 17.01 14.27
C ASP A 411 -14.62 17.87 14.04
N ARG A 412 -15.31 17.67 12.90
CA ARG A 412 -16.58 18.35 12.60
C ARG A 412 -17.73 17.97 13.53
N MET A 413 -17.62 16.82 14.19
CA MET A 413 -18.61 16.30 15.14
C MET A 413 -18.22 16.56 16.60
N SER A 414 -17.06 17.20 16.85
CA SER A 414 -16.47 17.32 18.19
C SER A 414 -16.28 15.97 18.89
N LEU A 415 -16.00 14.91 18.13
CA LEU A 415 -15.75 13.57 18.65
C LEU A 415 -14.23 13.38 18.86
N PRO A 416 -13.77 13.12 20.09
CA PRO A 416 -12.34 12.93 20.35
C PRO A 416 -11.87 11.59 19.76
N VAL A 417 -10.87 11.65 18.87
CA VAL A 417 -10.17 10.47 18.34
C VAL A 417 -8.69 10.58 18.70
N PRO A 418 -8.19 9.75 19.65
CA PRO A 418 -6.78 9.75 20.01
C PRO A 418 -5.86 9.54 18.79
N PRO A 419 -4.67 10.18 18.76
CA PRO A 419 -3.68 9.94 17.72
C PRO A 419 -3.37 8.44 17.59
N GLY A 420 -3.31 7.94 16.35
CA GLY A 420 -3.02 6.53 16.07
C GLY A 420 -4.19 5.55 16.26
N MET A 421 -5.30 5.96 16.88
CA MET A 421 -6.45 5.06 17.08
C MET A 421 -7.06 4.60 15.76
N ALA A 422 -7.21 5.53 14.80
CA ALA A 422 -7.74 5.25 13.48
C ALA A 422 -6.84 4.29 12.70
N GLU A 423 -5.53 4.54 12.70
CA GLU A 423 -4.52 3.71 12.07
C GLU A 423 -4.49 2.30 12.67
N ALA A 424 -4.48 2.19 14.01
CA ALA A 424 -4.49 0.91 14.71
C ALA A 424 -5.79 0.11 14.48
N ALA A 425 -6.92 0.80 14.35
CA ALA A 425 -8.20 0.15 14.05
C ALA A 425 -8.30 -0.30 12.58
N LEU A 426 -7.59 0.36 11.67
CA LEU A 426 -7.46 -0.02 10.28
C LEU A 426 -6.44 -1.15 10.07
N GLU A 427 -5.53 -1.40 11.00
CA GLU A 427 -4.53 -2.46 10.91
C GLU A 427 -5.19 -3.80 10.54
N TRP A 428 -4.65 -4.43 9.49
CA TRP A 428 -5.17 -5.72 9.06
C TRP A 428 -4.65 -6.82 9.98
N ARG A 429 -5.52 -7.29 10.87
CA ARG A 429 -5.19 -8.34 11.83
C ARG A 429 -5.21 -9.71 11.16
N GLU A 430 -4.05 -10.37 11.15
CA GLU A 430 -3.95 -11.76 10.72
C GLU A 430 -4.47 -12.72 11.80
N PRO A 431 -4.98 -13.90 11.42
CA PRO A 431 -5.38 -14.92 12.37
C PRO A 431 -4.22 -15.34 13.29
N VAL A 432 -4.54 -15.85 14.47
CA VAL A 432 -3.52 -16.39 15.38
C VAL A 432 -2.82 -17.58 14.69
N ARG A 433 -1.49 -17.49 14.56
CA ARG A 433 -0.65 -18.59 14.07
C ARG A 433 -0.93 -19.85 14.89
N SER A 434 -1.42 -20.90 14.24
CA SER A 434 -1.78 -22.13 14.94
C SER A 434 -1.38 -23.37 14.14
N THR A 435 -0.69 -24.29 14.80
CA THR A 435 -0.33 -25.59 14.23
C THR A 435 -1.01 -26.75 14.96
N SER A 436 -1.99 -26.46 15.81
CA SER A 436 -2.58 -27.44 16.74
C SER A 436 -3.25 -28.60 16.00
N ILE A 437 -4.05 -28.30 14.96
CA ILE A 437 -4.75 -29.33 14.16
C ILE A 437 -3.75 -30.26 13.46
N ALA A 438 -2.71 -29.71 12.83
CA ALA A 438 -1.67 -30.51 12.19
C ALA A 438 -0.88 -31.37 13.20
N ARG A 439 -0.63 -30.84 14.41
CA ARG A 439 0.00 -31.61 15.50
C ARG A 439 -0.90 -32.75 15.99
N LEU A 440 -2.19 -32.49 16.18
CA LEU A 440 -3.18 -33.52 16.55
C LEU A 440 -3.29 -34.61 15.47
N ALA A 441 -3.27 -34.23 14.18
CA ALA A 441 -3.26 -35.18 13.08
C ALA A 441 -1.98 -36.05 13.09
N ALA A 442 -0.82 -35.46 13.35
CA ALA A 442 0.44 -36.19 13.47
C ALA A 442 0.42 -37.20 14.63
N GLU A 443 -0.10 -36.78 15.79
CA GLU A 443 -0.28 -37.66 16.94
C GLU A 443 -1.26 -38.79 16.65
N ARG A 444 -2.37 -38.51 15.95
CA ARG A 444 -3.34 -39.52 15.51
C ARG A 444 -2.67 -40.58 14.63
N ILE A 445 -1.90 -40.15 13.61
CA ILE A 445 -1.17 -41.06 12.72
C ILE A 445 -0.13 -41.88 13.51
N SER A 446 0.59 -41.25 14.45
CA SER A 446 1.58 -41.98 15.26
C SER A 446 0.94 -43.05 16.15
N ARG A 447 -0.31 -42.85 16.62
CA ARG A 447 -1.04 -43.84 17.43
C ARG A 447 -1.48 -45.07 16.64
N THR A 448 -1.56 -45.01 15.31
CA THR A 448 -1.87 -46.19 14.48
C THR A 448 -0.64 -47.08 14.23
N GLY A 449 0.51 -46.75 14.84
CA GLY A 449 1.77 -47.47 14.66
C GLY A 449 2.55 -47.06 13.40
N ARG A 450 2.05 -46.08 12.64
CA ARG A 450 2.71 -45.57 11.44
C ARG A 450 3.83 -44.61 11.82
N GLN A 451 4.99 -44.76 11.17
CA GLN A 451 6.17 -43.94 11.43
C GLN A 451 6.06 -42.59 10.70
N LEU A 452 6.04 -41.49 11.45
CA LEU A 452 6.10 -40.15 10.88
C LEU A 452 7.47 -39.88 10.23
N GLN A 453 7.45 -39.06 9.18
CA GLN A 453 8.63 -38.56 8.47
C GLN A 453 8.60 -37.03 8.41
N CYS A 454 9.78 -36.40 8.37
CA CYS A 454 9.89 -34.98 8.10
C CYS A 454 9.64 -34.71 6.61
N ILE A 455 8.69 -33.82 6.28
CA ILE A 455 8.33 -33.52 4.89
C ILE A 455 9.53 -33.02 4.07
N TRP A 456 10.46 -32.29 4.68
CA TRP A 456 11.62 -31.74 3.97
C TRP A 456 12.74 -32.76 3.78
N THR A 457 13.09 -33.51 4.83
CA THR A 457 14.31 -34.36 4.83
C THR A 457 14.05 -35.84 4.58
N GLY A 458 12.79 -36.28 4.65
CA GLY A 458 12.40 -37.70 4.58
C GLY A 458 12.83 -38.53 5.81
N GLN A 459 13.56 -37.95 6.75
CA GLN A 459 14.05 -38.66 7.93
C GLN A 459 12.91 -39.04 8.88
N LYS A 460 13.08 -40.18 9.57
CA LYS A 460 12.15 -40.65 10.59
C LYS A 460 12.02 -39.61 11.70
N LEU A 461 10.79 -39.25 12.03
CA LEU A 461 10.46 -38.17 12.94
C LEU A 461 9.75 -38.69 14.20
N PRO A 462 10.44 -38.85 15.33
CA PRO A 462 9.79 -39.20 16.60
C PRO A 462 8.99 -38.00 17.14
N LEU A 463 7.89 -38.27 17.86
CA LEU A 463 7.03 -37.22 18.46
C LEU A 463 7.82 -36.23 19.36
N THR A 464 8.89 -36.69 20.01
CA THR A 464 9.76 -35.84 20.84
C THR A 464 10.48 -34.75 20.05
N ARG A 465 10.74 -34.96 18.76
CA ARG A 465 11.37 -34.00 17.83
C ARG A 465 10.38 -33.37 16.85
N LEU A 466 9.09 -33.69 16.96
CA LEU A 466 8.04 -33.18 16.08
C LEU A 466 7.80 -31.68 16.32
N ASP A 467 8.03 -30.92 15.25
CA ASP A 467 7.46 -29.61 15.01
C ASP A 467 6.51 -29.68 13.80
N ILE A 468 5.67 -28.65 13.65
CA ILE A 468 4.88 -28.45 12.43
C ILE A 468 5.44 -27.19 11.76
N ASP A 469 5.83 -27.35 10.50
CA ASP A 469 6.33 -26.25 9.69
C ASP A 469 5.27 -25.76 8.69
N HIS A 470 5.42 -24.51 8.28
CA HIS A 470 4.64 -23.91 7.20
C HIS A 470 5.43 -24.01 5.89
N CYS A 471 4.87 -24.64 4.85
CA CYS A 471 5.50 -24.75 3.53
C CYS A 471 5.95 -23.39 2.99
N LEU A 472 5.04 -22.42 3.05
CA LEU A 472 5.31 -20.99 2.89
C LEU A 472 5.46 -20.35 4.27
N PRO A 473 6.58 -19.68 4.58
CA PRO A 473 6.86 -19.17 5.91
C PRO A 473 5.84 -18.12 6.34
N TRP A 474 5.43 -18.17 7.61
CA TRP A 474 4.43 -17.26 8.19
C TRP A 474 4.76 -15.78 7.97
N ALA A 475 6.05 -15.41 8.02
CA ALA A 475 6.49 -14.03 7.83
C ALA A 475 6.20 -13.47 6.42
N ALA A 476 6.12 -14.34 5.40
CA ALA A 476 5.80 -13.96 4.02
C ALA A 476 4.35 -14.29 3.64
N TRP A 477 3.77 -15.32 4.27
CA TRP A 477 2.42 -15.79 4.03
C TRP A 477 1.77 -16.25 5.34
N PRO A 478 1.12 -15.34 6.10
CA PRO A 478 0.58 -15.61 7.43
C PRO A 478 -0.69 -16.47 7.37
N CYS A 479 -0.52 -17.75 7.07
CA CYS A 479 -1.59 -18.70 6.77
C CYS A 479 -1.32 -20.05 7.45
N SER A 480 -2.23 -20.45 8.34
CA SER A 480 -2.23 -21.75 9.03
C SER A 480 -3.24 -22.74 8.43
N ASP A 481 -3.49 -22.62 7.13
CA ASP A 481 -4.35 -23.55 6.41
C ASP A 481 -3.66 -24.91 6.27
N LEU A 482 -4.45 -25.98 6.21
CA LEU A 482 -3.97 -27.36 6.25
C LEU A 482 -3.02 -27.67 5.09
N TRP A 483 -3.28 -27.14 3.89
CA TRP A 483 -2.38 -27.30 2.72
C TRP A 483 -0.99 -26.71 2.96
N ASN A 484 -0.85 -25.74 3.89
CA ASN A 484 0.42 -25.11 4.20
C ASN A 484 1.17 -25.79 5.35
N LEU A 485 0.58 -26.77 6.05
CA LEU A 485 1.13 -27.33 7.28
C LEU A 485 1.61 -28.78 7.09
N GLY A 486 2.79 -29.10 7.63
CA GLY A 486 3.28 -30.47 7.64
C GLY A 486 4.34 -30.78 8.71
N PRO A 487 4.58 -32.07 9.01
CA PRO A 487 5.48 -32.50 10.06
C PRO A 487 6.94 -32.23 9.69
N CYS A 488 7.67 -31.60 10.61
CA CYS A 488 9.06 -31.20 10.40
C CYS A 488 9.90 -31.53 11.64
N ASP A 489 11.19 -31.85 11.42
CA ASP A 489 12.13 -31.97 12.53
C ASP A 489 12.39 -30.58 13.13
N ARG A 490 12.35 -30.51 14.47
CA ARG A 490 12.56 -29.26 15.21
C ARG A 490 13.81 -28.50 14.80
N LYS A 491 14.94 -29.19 14.54
CA LYS A 491 16.19 -28.55 14.14
C LYS A 491 16.06 -27.92 12.74
N VAL A 492 15.39 -28.62 11.83
CA VAL A 492 15.14 -28.12 10.47
C VAL A 492 14.24 -26.88 10.54
N ASN A 493 13.12 -26.96 11.25
CA ASN A 493 12.18 -25.86 11.38
C ASN A 493 12.80 -24.62 12.04
N GLN A 494 13.43 -24.79 13.22
CA GLN A 494 13.84 -23.68 14.08
C GLN A 494 15.21 -23.08 13.74
N HIS A 495 16.09 -23.84 13.07
CA HIS A 495 17.47 -23.40 12.83
C HIS A 495 17.89 -23.39 11.36
N GLN A 496 17.29 -24.25 10.51
CA GLN A 496 17.68 -24.36 9.10
C GLN A 496 16.72 -23.62 8.18
N LYS A 497 15.44 -23.95 8.15
CA LYS A 497 14.47 -23.26 7.29
C LYS A 497 14.07 -21.91 7.87
N ARG A 498 13.60 -21.86 9.13
CA ARG A 498 13.08 -20.63 9.76
C ARG A 498 12.05 -19.93 8.85
N ASP A 499 12.19 -18.62 8.68
CA ASP A 499 11.32 -17.78 7.86
C ASP A 499 11.70 -17.75 6.37
N ARG A 500 12.56 -18.68 5.93
CA ARG A 500 12.99 -18.79 4.52
C ARG A 500 12.03 -19.64 3.69
N LEU A 501 11.93 -19.32 2.40
CA LEU A 501 11.24 -20.17 1.43
C LEU A 501 12.11 -21.38 1.09
N PRO A 502 11.57 -22.61 1.01
CA PRO A 502 12.32 -23.72 0.43
C PRO A 502 12.73 -23.39 -1.02
N SER A 503 13.95 -23.74 -1.41
CA SER A 503 14.36 -23.67 -2.82
C SER A 503 13.53 -24.61 -3.70
N ALA A 504 13.51 -24.35 -5.00
CA ALA A 504 12.81 -25.21 -5.98
C ALA A 504 13.24 -26.69 -5.89
N ALA A 505 14.52 -26.96 -5.64
CA ALA A 505 15.05 -28.31 -5.51
C ALA A 505 14.52 -29.04 -4.26
N ILE A 506 14.52 -28.38 -3.09
CA ILE A 506 13.95 -28.95 -1.87
C ILE A 506 12.45 -29.19 -2.04
N PHE A 507 11.75 -28.23 -2.64
CA PHE A 507 10.32 -28.34 -2.87
C PHE A 507 10.03 -29.57 -3.73
N ALA A 508 10.66 -29.67 -4.91
CA ALA A 508 10.49 -30.81 -5.81
C ALA A 508 10.79 -32.16 -5.13
N ASP A 509 11.87 -32.25 -4.35
CA ASP A 509 12.23 -33.46 -3.59
C ASP A 509 11.19 -33.80 -2.50
N SER A 510 10.51 -32.82 -1.91
CA SER A 510 9.50 -33.02 -0.86
C SER A 510 8.09 -33.33 -1.39
N ARG A 511 7.87 -33.27 -2.70
CA ARG A 511 6.54 -33.40 -3.33
C ARG A 511 5.73 -34.57 -2.81
N ASP A 512 6.25 -35.78 -2.97
CA ASP A 512 5.48 -36.99 -2.65
C ASP A 512 5.23 -37.12 -1.14
N ARG A 513 6.15 -36.59 -0.32
CA ARG A 513 6.01 -36.57 1.15
C ARG A 513 4.93 -35.60 1.60
N ILE A 514 4.82 -34.44 0.95
CA ILE A 514 3.77 -33.45 1.23
C ILE A 514 2.40 -33.98 0.81
N ILE A 515 2.29 -34.58 -0.39
CA ILE A 515 1.04 -35.16 -0.88
C ILE A 515 0.58 -36.32 0.03
N SER A 516 1.47 -37.27 0.33
CA SER A 516 1.17 -38.37 1.25
C SER A 516 0.76 -37.87 2.63
N TRP A 517 1.37 -36.78 3.13
CA TRP A 517 0.94 -36.16 4.37
C TRP A 517 -0.50 -35.63 4.29
N TRP A 518 -0.86 -34.92 3.22
CA TRP A 518 -2.23 -34.41 3.06
C TRP A 518 -3.27 -35.55 3.01
N GLU A 519 -2.98 -36.61 2.28
CA GLU A 519 -3.84 -37.80 2.19
C GLU A 519 -4.10 -38.41 3.57
N GLU A 520 -3.04 -38.67 4.33
CA GLU A 520 -3.12 -39.38 5.61
C GLU A 520 -3.63 -38.50 6.76
N ALA A 521 -3.22 -37.23 6.78
CA ALA A 521 -3.50 -36.33 7.90
C ALA A 521 -4.84 -35.60 7.75
N TYR A 522 -5.21 -35.24 6.52
CA TYR A 522 -6.35 -34.36 6.29
C TYR A 522 -7.45 -35.05 5.49
N LEU A 523 -7.14 -35.73 4.39
CA LEU A 523 -8.18 -36.34 3.57
C LEU A 523 -8.77 -37.62 4.15
N ALA A 524 -8.03 -38.33 5.01
CA ALA A 524 -8.51 -39.52 5.72
C ALA A 524 -9.58 -39.22 6.81
N ASP A 525 -9.92 -37.95 7.05
CA ASP A 525 -10.90 -37.51 8.03
C ASP A 525 -11.91 -36.58 7.35
N ASP A 526 -13.19 -36.93 7.33
CA ASP A 526 -14.22 -36.19 6.57
C ASP A 526 -14.30 -34.70 6.92
N ALA A 527 -14.13 -34.36 8.21
CA ALA A 527 -14.21 -32.97 8.65
C ALA A 527 -12.98 -32.16 8.23
N LEU A 528 -11.78 -32.76 8.31
CA LEU A 528 -10.54 -32.12 7.85
C LEU A 528 -10.45 -32.09 6.33
N SER A 529 -10.97 -33.10 5.63
CA SER A 529 -11.03 -33.19 4.18
C SER A 529 -11.86 -32.05 3.59
N ALA A 530 -13.10 -31.88 4.08
CA ALA A 530 -13.95 -30.78 3.66
C ALA A 530 -13.33 -29.41 3.96
N ARG A 531 -12.57 -29.28 5.05
CA ARG A 531 -11.84 -28.05 5.38
C ARG A 531 -10.66 -27.81 4.45
N PHE A 532 -9.87 -28.84 4.17
CA PHE A 532 -8.72 -28.78 3.28
C PHE A 532 -9.14 -28.28 1.89
N ASP A 533 -10.20 -28.85 1.32
CA ASP A 533 -10.71 -28.45 0.01
C ASP A 533 -11.17 -26.99 -0.03
N ARG A 534 -11.85 -26.53 1.03
CA ARG A 534 -12.28 -25.13 1.13
C ARG A 534 -11.10 -24.16 1.23
N GLU A 535 -10.08 -24.50 2.02
CA GLU A 535 -8.88 -23.67 2.20
C GLU A 535 -8.03 -23.63 0.91
N VAL A 536 -7.88 -24.77 0.23
CA VAL A 536 -7.21 -24.86 -1.08
C VAL A 536 -7.92 -23.97 -2.10
N ALA A 537 -9.24 -24.13 -2.25
CA ALA A 537 -10.01 -23.35 -3.21
C ALA A 537 -9.93 -21.84 -2.95
N ALA A 538 -9.75 -21.42 -1.69
CA ALA A 538 -9.64 -20.02 -1.32
C ALA A 538 -8.27 -19.40 -1.65
N ALA A 539 -7.19 -20.18 -1.52
CA ALA A 539 -5.82 -19.65 -1.48
C ALA A 539 -4.97 -20.02 -2.71
N LEU A 540 -5.29 -21.12 -3.39
CA LEU A 540 -4.46 -21.71 -4.44
C LEU A 540 -5.21 -21.75 -5.78
N PRO A 541 -4.57 -21.36 -6.90
CA PRO A 541 -5.17 -21.44 -8.23
C PRO A 541 -5.14 -22.87 -8.76
N VAL A 542 -6.11 -23.69 -8.36
CA VAL A 542 -6.19 -25.11 -8.75
C VAL A 542 -7.19 -25.29 -9.89
N GLU A 543 -6.78 -25.97 -10.98
CA GLU A 543 -7.63 -26.24 -12.14
C GLU A 543 -8.61 -27.39 -11.89
N ARG A 544 -8.15 -28.50 -11.27
CA ARG A 544 -9.00 -29.66 -10.92
C ARG A 544 -9.15 -29.81 -9.41
N ARG A 545 -10.38 -29.64 -8.93
CA ARG A 545 -10.68 -29.85 -7.50
C ARG A 545 -10.44 -31.31 -7.12
N GLY A 546 -9.79 -31.52 -5.97
CA GLY A 546 -9.49 -32.84 -5.41
C GLY A 546 -8.22 -33.50 -5.98
N ASP A 547 -7.56 -32.94 -6.99
CA ASP A 547 -6.28 -33.45 -7.48
C ASP A 547 -5.11 -32.86 -6.67
N LEU A 548 -4.52 -33.68 -5.78
CA LEU A 548 -3.41 -33.25 -4.93
C LEU A 548 -2.14 -32.88 -5.70
N ALA A 549 -1.93 -33.43 -6.90
CA ALA A 549 -0.83 -33.02 -7.75
C ALA A 549 -1.01 -31.57 -8.24
N ASP A 550 -2.24 -31.19 -8.57
CA ASP A 550 -2.58 -29.82 -8.95
C ASP A 550 -2.50 -28.87 -7.74
N VAL A 551 -2.97 -29.30 -6.56
CA VAL A 551 -2.82 -28.53 -5.31
C VAL A 551 -1.35 -28.23 -5.01
N TYR A 552 -0.49 -29.24 -5.12
CA TYR A 552 0.95 -29.10 -4.93
C TYR A 552 1.56 -28.13 -5.96
N SER A 553 1.17 -28.26 -7.23
CA SER A 553 1.66 -27.38 -8.30
C SER A 553 1.25 -25.92 -8.07
N ALA A 554 0.01 -25.70 -7.63
CA ALA A 554 -0.50 -24.37 -7.28
C ALA A 554 0.23 -23.76 -6.06
N LEU A 555 0.61 -24.60 -5.09
CA LEU A 555 1.44 -24.21 -3.96
C LEU A 555 2.86 -23.78 -4.41
N ASP A 556 3.50 -24.50 -5.33
CA ASP A 556 4.81 -24.11 -5.88
C ASP A 556 4.74 -22.80 -6.68
N TRP A 557 3.67 -22.59 -7.46
CA TRP A 557 3.42 -21.29 -8.09
C TRP A 557 3.34 -20.14 -7.08
N ARG A 558 2.72 -20.38 -5.92
CA ARG A 558 2.68 -19.38 -4.84
C ARG A 558 4.08 -19.13 -4.26
N ARG A 559 4.88 -20.18 -4.05
CA ARG A 559 6.29 -20.07 -3.62
C ARG A 559 7.09 -19.19 -4.58
N LEU A 560 6.98 -19.44 -5.89
CA LEU A 560 7.67 -18.66 -6.93
C LEU A 560 7.25 -17.18 -6.92
N ARG A 561 5.96 -16.90 -6.73
CA ARG A 561 5.44 -15.53 -6.66
C ARG A 561 5.98 -14.78 -5.45
N LEU A 562 6.05 -15.40 -4.28
CA LEU A 562 6.65 -14.78 -3.09
C LEU A 562 8.14 -14.46 -3.30
N LEU A 563 8.87 -15.32 -4.02
CA LEU A 563 10.27 -15.07 -4.38
C LEU A 563 10.40 -13.86 -5.31
N GLN A 564 9.55 -13.72 -6.32
CA GLN A 564 9.58 -12.61 -7.27
C GLN A 564 9.12 -11.29 -6.67
N ASP A 565 7.98 -11.29 -5.97
CA ASP A 565 7.29 -10.07 -5.52
C ASP A 565 7.89 -9.55 -4.20
N GLN A 566 8.27 -10.44 -3.27
CA GLN A 566 8.72 -10.06 -1.92
C GLN A 566 10.22 -10.32 -1.67
N ARG A 567 10.94 -10.98 -2.61
CA ARG A 567 12.37 -11.34 -2.48
C ARG A 567 12.70 -12.06 -1.17
N VAL A 568 11.81 -12.93 -0.71
CA VAL A 568 12.00 -13.70 0.52
C VAL A 568 13.26 -14.58 0.36
N PRO A 569 14.17 -14.61 1.35
CA PRO A 569 15.39 -15.42 1.25
C PRO A 569 15.07 -16.92 1.09
N GLU A 570 15.80 -17.59 0.20
CA GLU A 570 15.64 -19.03 -0.01
C GLU A 570 16.48 -19.87 0.98
N TRP A 571 15.94 -21.02 1.35
CA TRP A 571 16.62 -22.10 2.05
C TRP A 571 16.99 -23.17 1.05
N THR A 572 18.30 -23.33 0.87
CA THR A 572 18.92 -24.49 0.23
C THR A 572 19.42 -25.41 1.33
N ALA A 573 19.21 -26.72 1.17
CA ALA A 573 19.85 -27.69 2.03
C ALA A 573 21.33 -27.71 1.64
N VAL A 574 22.20 -27.64 2.65
CA VAL A 574 23.65 -27.82 2.46
C VAL A 574 23.96 -29.30 2.36
#